data_AF-A0ABD0Y7S0-F1
#
_entry.id   AF-A0ABD0Y7S0-F1
#
_cell.length_a   1.000
_cell.length_b   1.000
_cell.length_c   1.000
_cell.angle_alpha   90.00
_cell.angle_beta   90.00
_cell.angle_gamma   90.00
#
_symmetry.space_group_name_H-M   'P 1'
#
loop_
_entity.id
_entity.type
_entity.pdbx_description
1 polymer ?
#
loop_
_entity_poly.entity_id
_entity_poly.type
_entity_poly.pdbx_seq_one_letter_code
_entity_poly.pdbx_strand_id
1 'polypeptide(L)'
;MASKRRNMFYQNKKQETTEIAFRFSISVCRYLVLHTKLSRYLVLHTKLSRYLVLPTKLSRYLVLHTKLSRYLVLPTKLSRYLVLHTKLSRYLVLHTKLSRYLVLHTKLSRYLVRHTKLSYYLVLHTKLSRYLVLHTKLSRYLVLHTKLSRYLVRHTKLSRYLVLHTKLSRYLVLHTKLSRYLVLHTKLSRYLVLHTKLSRYLVLHTKLSRYLVLPTKLSRYLVLPTKLSCYLVRHTKLSCYLVLHTKLSRYLVLHTKLSRYLVLHTKLSRYLVLHTKLSRYLVLHTKLSRYLVLPTKLSRYLVLPTKLSRYLVRHTKLSRYLVLHTKLSRYLVLHTKLSCYLVLHTKLSRYLVRHTKLSRYLVLHTKLCGFMSYSRWFCPQ
;
A
#
# COMPACT_ATOMS: atom_id res chain seq x y z
N MET A 1 -15.76 -58.91 -6.60
CA MET A 1 -14.62 -58.27 -7.28
C MET A 1 -15.09 -57.12 -8.18
N ALA A 2 -14.43 -55.97 -8.06
CA ALA A 2 -14.29 -54.87 -9.03
C ALA A 2 -15.50 -54.33 -9.85
N SER A 3 -16.04 -53.20 -9.36
CA SER A 3 -16.11 -51.89 -10.06
C SER A 3 -16.42 -51.85 -11.57
N LYS A 4 -17.63 -51.40 -11.92
CA LYS A 4 -17.86 -50.62 -13.16
C LYS A 4 -18.76 -49.41 -12.86
N ARG A 5 -18.10 -48.27 -12.59
CA ARG A 5 -18.73 -46.95 -12.51
C ARG A 5 -19.30 -46.59 -13.88
N ARG A 6 -20.62 -46.49 -13.99
CA ARG A 6 -21.31 -45.98 -15.18
C ARG A 6 -20.98 -44.50 -15.42
N ASN A 7 -20.48 -44.22 -16.61
CA ASN A 7 -20.55 -42.92 -17.26
C ASN A 7 -22.02 -42.52 -17.36
N MET A 8 -22.39 -41.33 -16.88
CA MET A 8 -23.71 -40.74 -17.18
C MET A 8 -23.56 -39.80 -18.38
N PHE A 9 -24.04 -40.27 -19.53
CA PHE A 9 -24.35 -39.46 -20.71
C PHE A 9 -25.63 -38.64 -20.46
N TYR A 10 -25.68 -37.46 -21.08
CA TYR A 10 -26.81 -36.52 -21.05
C TYR A 10 -27.99 -37.02 -21.88
N GLN A 11 -29.21 -36.80 -21.37
CA GLN A 11 -30.36 -36.38 -22.18
C GLN A 11 -31.28 -35.44 -21.37
N ASN A 12 -31.67 -34.32 -21.96
CA ASN A 12 -33.08 -33.97 -22.06
C ASN A 12 -33.32 -32.87 -23.12
N LYS A 13 -34.39 -33.09 -23.89
CA LYS A 13 -34.77 -32.47 -25.17
C LYS A 13 -36.10 -31.73 -24.97
N LYS A 14 -36.16 -30.43 -25.27
CA LYS A 14 -37.27 -29.71 -25.95
C LYS A 14 -36.95 -28.21 -26.02
N GLN A 15 -37.01 -27.65 -27.23
CA GLN A 15 -36.80 -26.24 -27.54
C GLN A 15 -38.16 -25.51 -27.52
N GLU A 16 -38.31 -24.56 -26.61
CA GLU A 16 -39.08 -23.34 -26.84
C GLU A 16 -38.10 -22.16 -26.78
N THR A 17 -38.36 -21.13 -27.57
CA THR A 17 -37.43 -20.06 -27.93
C THR A 17 -37.06 -19.13 -26.75
N THR A 18 -35.74 -18.92 -26.58
CA THR A 18 -35.06 -17.72 -26.03
C THR A 18 -34.62 -17.60 -24.56
N GLU A 19 -34.49 -18.67 -23.77
CA GLU A 19 -33.64 -18.64 -22.56
C GLU A 19 -32.68 -19.85 -22.45
N ILE A 20 -31.43 -19.68 -22.91
CA ILE A 20 -30.36 -20.66 -22.69
C ILE A 20 -29.90 -20.60 -21.23
N ALA A 21 -30.68 -21.25 -20.34
CA ALA A 21 -30.41 -21.37 -18.92
C ALA A 21 -30.01 -22.81 -18.57
N PHE A 22 -28.88 -22.97 -17.88
CA PHE A 22 -28.36 -24.27 -17.43
C PHE A 22 -28.20 -24.27 -15.91
N ARG A 23 -28.73 -25.31 -15.26
CA ARG A 23 -28.55 -25.54 -13.82
C ARG A 23 -28.07 -26.96 -13.58
N PHE A 24 -26.90 -27.09 -12.96
CA PHE A 24 -26.29 -28.38 -12.64
C PHE A 24 -26.04 -28.52 -11.14
N SER A 25 -26.35 -29.68 -10.59
CA SER A 25 -26.05 -30.06 -9.22
C SER A 25 -25.34 -31.40 -9.22
N ILE A 26 -24.06 -31.40 -8.83
CA ILE A 26 -23.18 -32.57 -8.89
C ILE A 26 -22.65 -32.85 -7.49
N SER A 27 -22.98 -34.03 -6.96
CA SER A 27 -22.58 -34.40 -5.60
C SER A 27 -21.09 -34.73 -5.55
N VAL A 28 -20.64 -35.69 -6.35
CA VAL A 28 -19.25 -36.16 -6.37
C VAL A 28 -18.84 -36.35 -7.82
N CYS A 29 -17.68 -35.81 -8.17
CA CYS A 29 -17.09 -36.05 -9.47
C CYS A 29 -15.56 -36.12 -9.36
N ARG A 30 -14.93 -37.05 -10.09
CA ARG A 30 -13.47 -37.10 -10.16
C ARG A 30 -12.96 -36.03 -11.14
N TYR A 31 -13.53 -35.98 -12.34
CA TYR A 31 -13.19 -35.04 -13.40
C TYR A 31 -14.46 -34.48 -14.03
N LEU A 32 -14.66 -33.17 -13.93
CA LEU A 32 -15.75 -32.48 -14.60
C LEU A 32 -15.17 -31.39 -15.50
N VAL A 33 -15.42 -31.53 -16.80
CA VAL A 33 -15.13 -30.52 -17.81
C VAL A 33 -16.47 -30.14 -18.45
N LEU A 34 -16.85 -28.87 -18.34
CA LEU A 34 -18.08 -28.38 -18.94
C LEU A 34 -17.77 -27.19 -19.86
N HIS A 35 -17.94 -27.40 -21.16
CA HIS A 35 -17.75 -26.36 -22.15
C HIS A 35 -19.06 -25.63 -22.42
N THR A 36 -19.08 -24.32 -22.19
CA THR A 36 -20.24 -23.48 -22.53
C THR A 36 -19.84 -22.41 -23.54
N LYS A 37 -20.42 -22.48 -24.75
CA LYS A 37 -20.22 -21.47 -25.79
C LYS A 37 -21.06 -20.23 -25.48
N LEU A 38 -22.36 -20.40 -25.27
CA LEU A 38 -23.28 -19.31 -24.98
C LEU A 38 -24.23 -19.75 -23.87
N SER A 39 -24.44 -18.89 -22.88
CA SER A 39 -25.43 -19.09 -21.82
C SER A 39 -25.98 -17.76 -21.36
N ARG A 40 -27.29 -17.68 -21.17
CA ARG A 40 -27.92 -16.56 -20.49
C ARG A 40 -27.71 -16.71 -18.99
N TYR A 41 -27.98 -17.90 -18.47
CA TYR A 41 -27.76 -18.30 -17.08
C TYR A 41 -27.00 -19.63 -17.02
N LEU A 42 -25.92 -19.70 -16.24
CA LEU A 42 -25.24 -20.95 -15.90
C LEU A 42 -25.03 -21.00 -14.39
N VAL A 43 -25.70 -21.93 -13.74
CA VAL A 43 -25.58 -22.20 -12.31
C VAL A 43 -25.02 -23.60 -12.12
N LEU A 44 -23.88 -23.72 -11.45
CA LEU A 44 -23.26 -25.01 -11.16
C LEU A 44 -23.00 -25.15 -9.65
N HIS A 45 -23.54 -26.21 -9.06
CA HIS A 45 -23.26 -26.62 -7.69
C HIS A 45 -22.44 -27.90 -7.71
N THR A 46 -21.26 -27.89 -7.08
CA THR A 46 -20.44 -29.08 -6.88
C THR A 46 -20.12 -29.28 -5.40
N LYS A 47 -20.48 -30.43 -4.82
CA LYS A 47 -20.08 -30.72 -3.42
C LYS A 47 -18.61 -31.15 -3.40
N LEU A 48 -18.22 -32.17 -4.15
CA LEU A 48 -16.84 -32.69 -4.16
C LEU A 48 -16.34 -32.89 -5.58
N SER A 49 -15.22 -32.25 -5.92
CA SER A 49 -14.54 -32.45 -7.20
C SER A 49 -13.02 -32.61 -7.03
N ARG A 50 -12.40 -33.59 -7.70
CA ARG A 50 -10.92 -33.61 -7.77
C ARG A 50 -10.45 -32.57 -8.80
N TYR A 51 -11.03 -32.57 -9.99
CA TYR A 51 -10.76 -31.60 -11.04
C TYR A 51 -12.06 -31.02 -11.60
N LEU A 52 -12.17 -29.69 -11.59
CA LEU A 52 -13.27 -28.94 -12.18
C LEU A 52 -12.70 -27.90 -13.17
N VAL A 53 -13.07 -28.03 -14.45
CA VAL A 53 -12.64 -27.13 -15.51
C VAL A 53 -13.88 -26.62 -16.25
N LEU A 54 -14.09 -25.30 -16.24
CA LEU A 54 -15.31 -24.67 -16.78
C LEU A 54 -14.98 -23.54 -17.75
N PRO A 55 -14.59 -23.87 -19.00
CA PRO A 55 -14.38 -22.90 -20.07
C PRO A 55 -15.72 -22.32 -20.53
N THR A 56 -15.87 -21.00 -20.39
CA THR A 56 -17.05 -20.25 -20.81
C THR A 56 -16.66 -19.17 -21.82
N LYS A 57 -17.27 -19.17 -23.01
CA LYS A 57 -17.04 -18.09 -23.99
C LYS A 57 -17.91 -16.88 -23.65
N LEU A 58 -19.23 -17.04 -23.60
CA LEU A 58 -20.15 -15.93 -23.32
C LEU A 58 -21.20 -16.35 -22.28
N SER A 59 -21.29 -15.57 -21.21
CA SER A 59 -22.32 -15.73 -20.18
C SER A 59 -22.94 -14.39 -19.79
N ARG A 60 -24.26 -14.31 -19.61
CA ARG A 60 -24.87 -13.15 -18.94
C ARG A 60 -24.68 -13.31 -17.43
N TYR A 61 -25.10 -14.45 -16.88
CA TYR A 61 -24.93 -14.80 -15.47
C TYR A 61 -24.23 -16.15 -15.33
N LEU A 62 -23.09 -16.16 -14.63
CA LEU A 62 -22.35 -17.36 -14.30
C LEU A 62 -22.16 -17.44 -12.78
N VAL A 63 -22.83 -18.40 -12.15
CA VAL A 63 -22.78 -18.65 -10.71
C VAL A 63 -22.24 -20.04 -10.45
N LEU A 64 -21.18 -20.13 -9.65
CA LEU A 64 -20.55 -21.39 -9.29
C LEU A 64 -20.40 -21.51 -7.78
N HIS A 65 -20.91 -22.60 -7.22
CA HIS A 65 -20.75 -22.98 -5.82
C HIS A 65 -19.98 -24.29 -5.73
N THR A 66 -18.77 -24.24 -5.17
CA THR A 66 -17.96 -25.43 -4.89
C THR A 66 -17.70 -25.59 -3.39
N LYS A 67 -18.06 -26.74 -2.81
CA LYS A 67 -17.70 -27.01 -1.41
C LYS A 67 -16.24 -27.44 -1.31
N LEU A 68 -15.82 -28.48 -2.02
CA LEU A 68 -14.45 -28.99 -1.98
C LEU A 68 -13.94 -29.27 -3.39
N SER A 69 -12.82 -28.64 -3.74
CA SER A 69 -12.15 -28.90 -5.02
C SER A 69 -10.63 -29.05 -4.85
N ARG A 70 -10.00 -30.09 -5.39
CA ARG A 70 -8.52 -30.13 -5.43
C ARG A 70 -7.99 -29.12 -6.46
N TYR A 71 -8.55 -29.14 -7.67
CA TYR A 71 -8.25 -28.20 -8.74
C TYR A 71 -9.53 -27.59 -9.31
N LEU A 72 -9.56 -26.26 -9.39
CA LEU A 72 -10.65 -25.49 -9.97
C LEU A 72 -10.10 -24.46 -10.96
N VAL A 73 -10.45 -24.60 -12.24
CA VAL A 73 -9.96 -23.74 -13.33
C VAL A 73 -11.14 -23.15 -14.10
N LEU A 74 -11.25 -21.81 -14.11
CA LEU A 74 -12.30 -21.08 -14.81
C LEU A 74 -11.72 -20.09 -15.83
N PRO A 75 -11.57 -20.48 -17.10
CA PRO A 75 -11.36 -19.53 -18.18
C PRO A 75 -12.71 -18.99 -18.67
N THR A 76 -12.89 -17.68 -18.58
CA THR A 76 -14.09 -16.96 -19.01
C THR A 76 -13.70 -15.84 -19.99
N LYS A 77 -14.27 -15.83 -21.20
CA LYS A 77 -13.98 -14.72 -22.15
C LYS A 77 -14.85 -13.51 -21.81
N LEU A 78 -16.18 -13.66 -21.80
CA LEU A 78 -17.13 -12.58 -21.56
C LEU A 78 -18.16 -13.01 -20.51
N SER A 79 -18.33 -12.17 -19.48
CA SER A 79 -19.40 -12.32 -18.49
C SER A 79 -20.01 -10.96 -18.15
N ARG A 80 -21.34 -10.86 -18.02
CA ARG A 80 -21.92 -9.66 -17.38
C ARG A 80 -21.79 -9.77 -15.87
N TYR A 81 -22.14 -10.92 -15.31
CA TYR A 81 -22.01 -11.25 -13.89
C TYR A 81 -21.31 -12.59 -13.72
N LEU A 82 -20.19 -12.60 -12.99
CA LEU A 82 -19.48 -13.80 -12.55
C LEU A 82 -19.46 -13.85 -11.02
N VAL A 83 -20.10 -14.86 -10.43
CA VAL A 83 -20.09 -15.10 -8.99
C VAL A 83 -19.51 -16.48 -8.71
N LEU A 84 -18.49 -16.53 -7.87
CA LEU A 84 -17.86 -17.78 -7.47
C LEU A 84 -17.76 -17.87 -5.95
N HIS A 85 -18.34 -18.93 -5.39
CA HIS A 85 -18.22 -19.31 -3.99
C HIS A 85 -17.46 -20.62 -3.86
N THR A 86 -16.30 -20.59 -3.21
CA THR A 86 -15.51 -21.78 -2.90
C THR A 86 -15.29 -21.91 -1.40
N LYS A 87 -15.67 -23.06 -0.79
CA LYS A 87 -15.33 -23.28 0.63
C LYS A 87 -13.87 -23.71 0.76
N LEU A 88 -13.46 -24.79 0.08
CA LEU A 88 -12.09 -25.30 0.18
C LEU A 88 -11.54 -25.62 -1.21
N SER A 89 -10.37 -25.05 -1.54
CA SER A 89 -9.66 -25.37 -2.77
C SER A 89 -8.16 -25.54 -2.55
N ARG A 90 -7.53 -26.60 -3.08
CA ARG A 90 -6.06 -26.67 -3.08
C ARG A 90 -5.49 -25.69 -4.12
N TYR A 91 -6.02 -25.72 -5.34
CA TYR A 91 -5.67 -24.81 -6.43
C TYR A 91 -6.93 -24.18 -7.03
N LEU A 92 -6.98 -22.85 -7.04
CA LEU A 92 -8.01 -22.07 -7.71
C LEU A 92 -7.36 -21.13 -8.72
N VAL A 93 -7.68 -21.33 -10.00
CA VAL A 93 -7.19 -20.51 -11.10
C VAL A 93 -8.37 -19.90 -11.86
N LEU A 94 -8.39 -18.58 -11.96
CA LEU A 94 -9.45 -17.83 -12.64
C LEU A 94 -8.84 -16.91 -13.70
N HIS A 95 -9.25 -17.10 -14.95
CA HIS A 95 -8.89 -16.22 -16.06
C HIS A 95 -10.16 -15.56 -16.60
N THR A 96 -10.26 -14.23 -16.51
CA THR A 96 -11.36 -13.49 -17.13
C THR A 96 -10.84 -12.44 -18.09
N LYS A 97 -11.33 -12.45 -19.35
CA LYS A 97 -10.98 -11.37 -20.28
C LYS A 97 -11.82 -10.13 -19.96
N LEU A 98 -13.13 -10.24 -19.94
CA LEU A 98 -14.01 -9.11 -19.68
C LEU A 98 -15.17 -9.52 -18.77
N SER A 99 -15.39 -8.71 -17.74
CA SER A 99 -16.49 -8.86 -16.79
C SER A 99 -17.10 -7.50 -16.43
N ARG A 100 -18.42 -7.38 -16.37
CA ARG A 100 -19.02 -6.15 -15.80
C ARG A 100 -18.94 -6.22 -14.27
N TYR A 101 -19.36 -7.34 -13.69
CA TYR A 101 -19.26 -7.64 -12.27
C TYR A 101 -18.57 -8.98 -12.04
N LEU A 102 -17.55 -8.98 -11.17
CA LEU A 102 -16.85 -10.18 -10.76
C LEU A 102 -16.76 -10.25 -9.24
N VAL A 103 -17.40 -11.25 -8.65
CA VAL A 103 -17.43 -11.49 -7.21
C VAL A 103 -16.85 -12.86 -6.92
N LEU A 104 -15.87 -12.92 -6.02
CA LEU A 104 -15.23 -14.15 -5.60
C LEU A 104 -15.17 -14.23 -4.08
N HIS A 105 -15.77 -15.28 -3.52
CA HIS A 105 -15.70 -15.63 -2.11
C HIS A 105 -14.98 -16.96 -1.93
N THR A 106 -13.84 -16.92 -1.24
CA THR A 106 -13.07 -18.12 -0.90
C THR A 106 -12.86 -18.22 0.61
N LYS A 107 -13.25 -19.34 1.23
CA LYS A 107 -12.96 -19.55 2.66
C LYS A 107 -11.51 -20.00 2.83
N LEU A 108 -11.09 -21.08 2.17
CA LEU A 108 -9.74 -21.62 2.31
C LEU A 108 -9.16 -21.99 0.95
N SER A 109 -7.98 -21.44 0.64
CA SER A 109 -7.23 -21.81 -0.56
C SER A 109 -5.74 -21.98 -0.30
N ARG A 110 -5.12 -23.08 -0.75
CA ARG A 110 -3.64 -23.15 -0.70
C ARG A 110 -3.03 -22.22 -1.74
N TYR A 111 -3.50 -22.28 -2.98
CA TYR A 111 -3.10 -21.39 -4.07
C TYR A 111 -4.34 -20.76 -4.72
N LEU A 112 -4.36 -19.43 -4.83
CA LEU A 112 -5.36 -18.68 -5.57
C LEU A 112 -4.65 -17.76 -6.57
N VAL A 113 -4.88 -18.01 -7.85
CA VAL A 113 -4.35 -17.20 -8.95
C VAL A 113 -5.50 -16.63 -9.75
N ARG A 114 -5.49 -15.31 -9.97
CA ARG A 114 -6.51 -14.65 -10.78
C ARG A 114 -5.89 -13.68 -11.77
N HIS A 115 -6.26 -13.84 -13.04
CA HIS A 115 -5.93 -12.92 -14.12
C HIS A 115 -7.21 -12.31 -14.68
N THR A 116 -7.29 -10.98 -14.67
CA THR A 116 -8.42 -10.24 -15.22
C THR A 116 -7.92 -9.13 -16.14
N LYS A 117 -8.37 -9.10 -17.39
CA LYS A 117 -8.01 -8.01 -18.30
C LYS A 117 -8.87 -6.78 -18.02
N LEU A 118 -10.20 -6.90 -18.08
CA LEU A 118 -11.11 -5.79 -17.87
C LEU A 118 -12.24 -6.18 -16.89
N SER A 119 -12.45 -5.33 -15.89
CA SER A 119 -13.58 -5.45 -14.96
C SER A 119 -14.16 -4.08 -14.67
N TYR A 120 -15.49 -3.92 -14.61
CA TYR A 120 -16.05 -2.67 -14.10
C TYR A 120 -16.05 -2.70 -12.57
N TYR A 121 -16.67 -3.72 -11.98
CA TYR A 121 -16.62 -4.03 -10.54
C TYR A 121 -15.92 -5.36 -10.30
N LEU A 122 -14.99 -5.35 -9.35
CA LEU A 122 -14.25 -6.52 -8.92
C LEU A 122 -14.17 -6.57 -7.40
N VAL A 123 -14.78 -7.61 -6.83
CA VAL A 123 -14.80 -7.85 -5.39
C VAL A 123 -14.23 -9.23 -5.09
N LEU A 124 -13.28 -9.28 -4.17
CA LEU A 124 -12.66 -10.52 -3.72
C LEU A 124 -12.62 -10.57 -2.19
N HIS A 125 -13.21 -11.62 -1.63
CA HIS A 125 -13.14 -11.96 -0.22
C HIS A 125 -12.41 -13.29 -0.03
N THR A 126 -11.27 -13.26 0.65
CA THR A 126 -10.54 -14.47 1.04
C THR A 126 -10.38 -14.53 2.56
N LYS A 127 -10.82 -15.63 3.19
CA LYS A 127 -10.56 -15.80 4.64
C LYS A 127 -9.12 -16.27 4.87
N LEU A 128 -8.71 -17.38 4.27
CA LEU A 128 -7.37 -17.93 4.45
C LEU A 128 -6.75 -18.34 3.12
N SER A 129 -5.55 -17.83 2.85
CA SER A 129 -4.78 -18.24 1.67
C SER A 129 -3.29 -18.42 1.96
N ARG A 130 -2.66 -19.52 1.53
CA ARG A 130 -1.19 -19.60 1.62
C ARG A 130 -0.54 -18.70 0.56
N TYR A 131 -0.99 -18.78 -0.68
CA TYR A 131 -0.56 -17.92 -1.79
C TYR A 131 -1.76 -17.30 -2.49
N LEU A 132 -1.75 -15.97 -2.60
CA LEU A 132 -2.76 -15.19 -3.32
C LEU A 132 -2.07 -14.28 -4.35
N VAL A 133 -2.28 -14.56 -5.63
CA VAL A 133 -1.68 -13.82 -6.76
C VAL A 133 -2.78 -13.25 -7.64
N LEU A 134 -2.75 -11.93 -7.83
CA LEU A 134 -3.81 -11.19 -8.52
C LEU A 134 -3.24 -10.26 -9.58
N HIS A 135 -3.64 -10.46 -10.83
CA HIS A 135 -3.30 -9.59 -11.94
C HIS A 135 -4.56 -8.93 -12.53
N THR A 136 -4.55 -7.60 -12.56
CA THR A 136 -5.63 -6.79 -13.13
C THR A 136 -5.04 -5.78 -14.10
N LYS A 137 -5.47 -5.78 -15.36
CA LYS A 137 -5.06 -4.73 -16.30
C LYS A 137 -5.89 -3.47 -16.08
N LEU A 138 -7.21 -3.56 -16.17
CA LEU A 138 -8.10 -2.41 -16.03
C LEU A 138 -9.27 -2.72 -15.09
N SER A 139 -9.52 -1.81 -14.15
CA SER A 139 -10.70 -1.87 -13.28
C SER A 139 -11.25 -0.48 -13.00
N ARG A 140 -12.58 -0.31 -12.92
CA ARG A 140 -13.14 0.93 -12.37
C ARG A 140 -13.12 0.87 -10.84
N TYR A 141 -13.63 -0.22 -10.27
CA TYR A 141 -13.63 -0.48 -8.84
C TYR A 141 -13.01 -1.84 -8.53
N LEU A 142 -12.01 -1.85 -7.65
CA LEU A 142 -11.38 -3.05 -7.16
C LEU A 142 -11.36 -3.04 -5.63
N VAL A 143 -12.05 -4.01 -5.04
CA VAL A 143 -12.11 -4.21 -3.59
C VAL A 143 -11.57 -5.60 -3.26
N LEU A 144 -10.64 -5.65 -2.31
CA LEU A 144 -10.04 -6.89 -1.83
C LEU A 144 -10.03 -6.92 -0.31
N HIS A 145 -10.64 -7.96 0.26
CA HIS A 145 -10.61 -8.26 1.68
C HIS A 145 -9.91 -9.60 1.92
N THR A 146 -8.81 -9.57 2.66
CA THR A 146 -8.10 -10.78 3.08
C THR A 146 -7.96 -10.82 4.59
N LYS A 147 -8.40 -11.91 5.24
CA LYS A 147 -8.18 -12.07 6.69
C LYS A 147 -6.75 -12.55 6.95
N LEU A 148 -6.33 -13.67 6.36
CA LEU A 148 -5.01 -14.23 6.59
C LEU A 148 -4.36 -14.68 5.28
N SER A 149 -3.14 -14.20 5.03
CA SER A 149 -2.35 -14.66 3.89
C SER A 149 -0.87 -14.83 4.22
N ARG A 150 -0.24 -15.94 3.84
CA ARG A 150 1.23 -16.03 3.96
C ARG A 150 1.91 -15.15 2.91
N TYR A 151 1.47 -15.25 1.65
CA TYR A 151 1.94 -14.40 0.55
C TYR A 151 0.76 -13.80 -0.19
N LEU A 152 0.74 -12.47 -0.34
CA LEU A 152 -0.21 -11.75 -1.17
C LEU A 152 0.56 -10.85 -2.14
N VAL A 153 0.39 -11.14 -3.43
CA VAL A 153 0.99 -10.37 -4.53
C VAL A 153 -0.12 -9.84 -5.42
N ARG A 154 -0.10 -8.54 -5.70
CA ARG A 154 -1.06 -7.94 -6.62
C ARG A 154 -0.41 -6.96 -7.58
N HIS A 155 -0.70 -7.14 -8.86
CA HIS A 155 -0.38 -6.21 -9.92
C HIS A 155 -1.65 -5.58 -10.51
N THR A 156 -1.68 -4.26 -10.51
CA THR A 156 -2.76 -3.45 -11.08
C THR A 156 -2.15 -2.44 -12.06
N LYS A 157 -2.55 -2.45 -13.34
CA LYS A 157 -2.09 -1.43 -14.29
C LYS A 157 -2.91 -0.15 -14.13
N LEU A 158 -4.23 -0.22 -14.25
CA LEU A 158 -5.11 0.94 -14.14
C LEU A 158 -6.30 0.65 -13.24
N SER A 159 -6.56 1.55 -12.29
CA SER A 159 -7.76 1.54 -11.46
C SER A 159 -8.32 2.94 -11.23
N ARG A 160 -9.64 3.13 -11.19
CA ARG A 160 -10.21 4.40 -10.70
C ARG A 160 -10.22 4.40 -9.17
N TYR A 161 -10.79 3.35 -8.59
CA TYR A 161 -10.84 3.12 -7.14
C TYR A 161 -10.26 1.77 -6.80
N LEU A 162 -9.35 1.76 -5.84
CA LEU A 162 -8.69 0.56 -5.37
C LEU A 162 -8.65 0.58 -3.85
N VAL A 163 -9.29 -0.43 -3.26
CA VAL A 163 -9.40 -0.60 -1.82
C VAL A 163 -8.89 -1.98 -1.43
N LEU A 164 -8.00 -2.03 -0.44
CA LEU A 164 -7.45 -3.27 0.08
C LEU A 164 -7.48 -3.26 1.60
N HIS A 165 -8.11 -4.28 2.17
CA HIS A 165 -8.07 -4.57 3.60
C HIS A 165 -7.38 -5.91 3.85
N THR A 166 -6.27 -5.88 4.58
CA THR A 166 -5.59 -7.09 5.04
C THR A 166 -5.51 -7.11 6.57
N LYS A 167 -5.99 -8.18 7.22
CA LYS A 167 -5.81 -8.32 8.67
C LYS A 167 -4.40 -8.80 9.00
N LEU A 168 -3.98 -9.94 8.46
CA LEU A 168 -2.68 -10.52 8.75
C LEU A 168 -1.99 -11.02 7.47
N SER A 169 -0.75 -10.58 7.26
CA SER A 169 0.07 -11.08 6.16
C SER A 169 1.54 -11.25 6.52
N ARG A 170 2.18 -12.35 6.13
CA ARG A 170 3.65 -12.44 6.28
C ARG A 170 4.35 -11.56 5.23
N TYR A 171 3.95 -11.69 3.97
CA TYR A 171 4.44 -10.87 2.85
C TYR A 171 3.28 -10.26 2.08
N LEU A 172 3.27 -8.93 1.95
CA LEU A 172 2.32 -8.17 1.15
C LEU A 172 3.05 -7.31 0.13
N VAL A 173 2.88 -7.62 -1.15
CA VAL A 173 3.52 -6.89 -2.26
C VAL A 173 2.46 -6.37 -3.22
N LEU A 174 2.48 -5.06 -3.46
CA LEU A 174 1.50 -4.38 -4.29
C LEU A 174 2.19 -3.49 -5.32
N HIS A 175 1.88 -3.71 -6.59
CA HIS A 175 2.30 -2.86 -7.70
C HIS A 175 1.10 -2.19 -8.35
N THR A 176 1.11 -0.86 -8.37
CA THR A 176 0.08 -0.05 -9.02
C THR A 176 0.75 0.93 -9.99
N LYS A 177 0.39 0.88 -11.28
CA LYS A 177 0.89 1.86 -12.24
C LYS A 177 0.09 3.17 -12.14
N LEU A 178 -1.23 3.11 -12.29
CA LEU A 178 -2.09 4.28 -12.25
C LEU A 178 -3.34 4.04 -11.39
N SER A 179 -3.60 4.97 -10.48
CA SER A 179 -4.82 5.01 -9.68
C SER A 179 -5.34 6.43 -9.48
N ARG A 180 -6.66 6.65 -9.47
CA ARG A 180 -7.19 7.93 -8.94
C ARG A 180 -7.21 7.87 -7.41
N TYR A 181 -7.78 6.82 -6.85
CA TYR A 181 -7.85 6.59 -5.40
C TYR A 181 -7.27 5.24 -5.04
N LEU A 182 -6.27 5.23 -4.16
CA LEU A 182 -5.65 4.03 -3.60
C LEU A 182 -5.74 4.06 -2.08
N VAL A 183 -6.52 3.15 -1.50
CA VAL A 183 -6.66 3.01 -0.05
C VAL A 183 -6.20 1.62 0.37
N LEU A 184 -5.30 1.59 1.34
CA LEU A 184 -4.78 0.36 1.93
C LEU A 184 -4.88 0.40 3.45
N HIS A 185 -5.53 -0.61 4.02
CA HIS A 185 -5.56 -0.86 5.46
C HIS A 185 -4.90 -2.20 5.78
N THR A 186 -3.83 -2.16 6.56
CA THR A 186 -3.15 -3.36 7.06
C THR A 186 -3.08 -3.34 8.58
N LYS A 187 -3.59 -4.40 9.24
CA LYS A 187 -3.44 -4.52 10.70
C LYS A 187 -2.04 -5.04 11.05
N LEU A 188 -1.63 -6.19 10.53
CA LEU A 188 -0.34 -6.78 10.84
C LEU A 188 0.35 -7.30 9.58
N SER A 189 1.60 -6.87 9.37
CA SER A 189 2.44 -7.40 8.30
C SER A 189 3.90 -7.57 8.70
N ARG A 190 4.54 -8.70 8.38
CA ARG A 190 6.01 -8.80 8.58
C ARG A 190 6.74 -7.95 7.53
N TYR A 191 6.38 -8.10 6.26
CA TYR A 191 6.91 -7.31 5.15
C TYR A 191 5.76 -6.70 4.34
N LEU A 192 5.79 -5.38 4.16
CA LEU A 192 4.88 -4.64 3.30
C LEU A 192 5.67 -3.81 2.29
N VAL A 193 5.44 -4.09 1.01
CA VAL A 193 6.02 -3.35 -0.11
C VAL A 193 4.90 -2.83 -1.00
N LEU A 194 4.85 -1.51 -1.19
CA LEU A 194 3.90 -0.86 -2.07
C LEU A 194 4.63 0.05 -3.06
N HIS A 195 4.59 -0.35 -4.32
CA HIS A 195 5.09 0.45 -5.44
C HIS A 195 3.95 1.15 -6.16
N THR A 196 4.03 2.48 -6.24
CA THR A 196 3.07 3.30 -6.97
C THR A 196 3.77 4.21 -7.97
N LYS A 197 3.37 4.17 -9.25
CA LYS A 197 3.89 5.14 -10.24
C LYS A 197 3.11 6.45 -10.16
N LEU A 198 1.79 6.41 -10.35
CA LEU A 198 0.95 7.60 -10.33
C LEU A 198 -0.32 7.38 -9.51
N SER A 199 -0.58 8.31 -8.59
CA SER A 199 -1.82 8.35 -7.81
C SER A 199 -2.31 9.79 -7.64
N ARG A 200 -3.63 10.04 -7.68
CA ARG A 200 -4.15 11.34 -7.21
C ARG A 200 -4.21 11.35 -5.68
N TYR A 201 -4.83 10.33 -5.10
CA TYR A 201 -4.94 10.15 -3.66
C TYR A 201 -4.39 8.77 -3.26
N LEU A 202 -3.44 8.77 -2.33
CA LEU A 202 -2.91 7.55 -1.73
C LEU A 202 -2.99 7.63 -0.21
N VAL A 203 -3.75 6.71 0.38
CA VAL A 203 -3.93 6.59 1.81
C VAL A 203 -3.50 5.21 2.27
N LEU A 204 -2.57 5.16 3.22
CA LEU A 204 -2.04 3.93 3.79
C LEU A 204 -2.12 3.95 5.31
N HIS A 205 -2.99 3.09 5.86
CA HIS A 205 -3.07 2.85 7.29
C HIS A 205 -2.37 1.53 7.64
N THR A 206 -1.31 1.61 8.45
CA THR A 206 -0.64 0.42 9.01
C THR A 206 -0.66 0.45 10.53
N LYS A 207 -1.15 -0.62 11.18
CA LYS A 207 -1.04 -0.73 12.65
C LYS A 207 0.35 -1.25 13.04
N LEU A 208 0.76 -2.42 12.54
CA LEU A 208 2.04 -3.02 12.88
C LEU A 208 2.75 -3.57 11.65
N SER A 209 3.99 -3.14 11.43
CA SER A 209 4.84 -3.68 10.37
C SER A 209 6.30 -3.85 10.78
N ARG A 210 6.94 -5.00 10.55
CA ARG A 210 8.39 -5.11 10.79
C ARG A 210 9.17 -4.32 9.74
N TYR A 211 8.85 -4.52 8.46
CA TYR A 211 9.44 -3.78 7.34
C TYR A 211 8.35 -3.16 6.47
N LEU A 212 8.48 -1.86 6.21
CA LEU A 212 7.57 -1.09 5.36
C LEU A 212 8.37 -0.29 4.31
N VAL A 213 8.21 -0.64 3.04
CA VAL A 213 8.94 -0.02 1.92
C VAL A 213 7.95 0.59 0.92
N LEU A 214 8.11 1.89 0.66
CA LEU A 214 7.12 2.71 -0.04
C LEU A 214 7.74 3.59 -1.14
N PRO A 215 8.02 3.05 -2.34
CA PRO A 215 8.44 3.84 -3.48
C PRO A 215 7.23 4.42 -4.23
N THR A 216 7.17 5.74 -4.30
CA THR A 216 6.14 6.50 -5.01
C THR A 216 6.78 7.49 -5.98
N LYS A 217 6.40 7.45 -7.27
CA LYS A 217 6.93 8.43 -8.24
C LYS A 217 6.14 9.74 -8.15
N LEU A 218 4.83 9.71 -8.37
CA LEU A 218 3.99 10.91 -8.39
C LEU A 218 2.71 10.70 -7.58
N SER A 219 2.44 11.63 -6.67
CA SER A 219 1.18 11.70 -5.92
C SER A 219 0.70 13.15 -5.80
N ARG A 220 -0.62 13.40 -5.82
CA ARG A 220 -1.13 14.74 -5.43
C ARG A 220 -1.26 14.80 -3.91
N TYR A 221 -1.95 13.84 -3.33
CA TYR A 221 -2.14 13.68 -1.88
C TYR A 221 -1.64 12.32 -1.42
N LEU A 222 -0.80 12.32 -0.39
CA LEU A 222 -0.20 11.12 0.17
C LEU A 222 -0.26 11.19 1.70
N VAL A 223 -1.07 10.31 2.31
CA VAL A 223 -1.34 10.28 3.76
C VAL A 223 -0.99 8.91 4.32
N LEU A 224 -0.13 8.89 5.35
CA LEU A 224 0.39 7.68 5.96
C LEU A 224 0.38 7.70 7.49
N PRO A 225 -0.69 7.24 8.13
CA PRO A 225 -0.65 6.91 9.55
C PRO A 225 -0.09 5.50 9.79
N THR A 226 1.03 5.44 10.51
CA THR A 226 1.66 4.21 10.97
C THR A 226 1.76 4.20 12.51
N LYS A 227 1.24 3.15 13.17
CA LYS A 227 1.35 3.06 14.64
C LYS A 227 2.74 2.54 15.04
N LEU A 228 3.13 1.35 14.58
CA LEU A 228 4.40 0.75 14.98
C LEU A 228 5.14 0.15 13.77
N SER A 229 6.41 0.53 13.61
CA SER A 229 7.27 -0.07 12.59
C SER A 229 8.73 -0.25 13.03
N CYS A 230 9.35 -1.41 12.78
CA CYS A 230 10.79 -1.53 13.02
C CYS A 230 11.60 -0.74 11.99
N TYR A 231 11.30 -0.95 10.70
CA TYR A 231 11.93 -0.25 9.58
C TYR A 231 10.87 0.35 8.66
N LEU A 232 10.94 1.65 8.44
CA LEU A 232 10.11 2.37 7.47
C LEU A 232 11.02 3.14 6.51
N VAL A 233 10.97 2.75 5.24
CA VAL A 233 11.71 3.39 4.15
C VAL A 233 10.73 3.93 3.12
N ARG A 234 10.80 5.23 2.84
CA ARG A 234 9.95 5.88 1.84
C ARG A 234 10.79 6.68 0.85
N HIS A 235 10.52 6.44 -0.43
CA HIS A 235 11.04 7.27 -1.52
C HIS A 235 9.88 7.93 -2.26
N THR A 236 9.88 9.25 -2.29
CA THR A 236 8.89 10.06 -3.01
C THR A 236 9.61 10.97 -3.98
N LYS A 237 9.30 10.89 -5.29
CA LYS A 237 9.88 11.84 -6.26
C LYS A 237 9.11 13.15 -6.23
N LEU A 238 7.81 13.13 -6.45
CA LEU A 238 6.98 14.34 -6.51
C LEU A 238 5.68 14.16 -5.73
N SER A 239 5.39 15.14 -4.87
CA SER A 239 4.13 15.24 -4.13
C SER A 239 3.63 16.68 -4.03
N CYS A 240 2.32 16.91 -4.08
CA CYS A 240 1.79 18.23 -3.67
C CYS A 240 1.66 18.29 -2.15
N TYR A 241 0.98 17.30 -1.56
CA TYR A 241 0.77 17.19 -0.12
C TYR A 241 1.24 15.83 0.38
N LEU A 242 2.15 15.85 1.36
CA LEU A 242 2.70 14.68 1.98
C LEU A 242 2.57 14.76 3.50
N VAL A 243 1.71 13.92 4.07
CA VAL A 243 1.47 13.85 5.51
C VAL A 243 1.85 12.47 6.03
N LEU A 244 2.75 12.43 7.01
CA LEU A 244 3.18 11.20 7.66
C LEU A 244 3.02 11.33 9.18
N HIS A 245 2.30 10.39 9.78
CA HIS A 245 2.18 10.26 11.22
C HIS A 245 2.76 8.91 11.65
N THR A 246 3.84 8.92 12.41
CA THR A 246 4.44 7.70 12.99
C THR A 246 4.38 7.79 14.53
N LYS A 247 3.79 6.79 15.20
CA LYS A 247 3.84 6.76 16.67
C LYS A 247 5.19 6.22 17.14
N LEU A 248 5.59 5.03 16.70
CA LEU A 248 6.83 4.41 17.14
C LEU A 248 7.59 3.78 15.97
N SER A 249 8.87 4.13 15.83
CA SER A 249 9.76 3.50 14.86
C SER A 249 11.18 3.26 15.35
N ARG A 250 11.80 2.11 15.07
CA ARG A 250 13.24 1.95 15.30
C ARG A 250 14.05 2.74 14.27
N TYR A 251 13.76 2.53 12.97
CA TYR A 251 14.40 3.22 11.86
C TYR A 251 13.36 3.84 10.94
N LEU A 252 13.48 5.15 10.72
CA LEU A 252 12.64 5.91 9.79
C LEU A 252 13.54 6.66 8.79
N VAL A 253 13.48 6.25 7.52
CA VAL A 253 14.25 6.87 6.43
C VAL A 253 13.30 7.38 5.36
N LEU A 254 13.39 8.68 5.08
CA LEU A 254 12.50 9.38 4.17
C LEU A 254 13.31 10.17 3.15
N HIS A 255 13.11 9.87 1.87
CA HIS A 255 13.67 10.65 0.77
C HIS A 255 12.56 11.32 -0.03
N THR A 256 12.62 12.64 -0.13
CA THR A 256 11.68 13.45 -0.91
C THR A 256 12.47 14.34 -1.87
N LYS A 257 12.19 14.24 -3.19
CA LYS A 257 12.82 15.16 -4.17
C LYS A 257 12.07 16.49 -4.22
N LEU A 258 10.77 16.46 -4.48
CA LEU A 258 9.94 17.66 -4.60
C LEU A 258 8.64 17.52 -3.82
N SER A 259 8.34 18.51 -2.99
CA SER A 259 7.05 18.64 -2.29
C SER A 259 6.58 20.10 -2.23
N ARG A 260 5.27 20.36 -2.33
CA ARG A 260 4.74 21.69 -1.96
C ARG A 260 4.58 21.77 -0.45
N TYR A 261 3.89 20.80 0.15
CA TYR A 261 3.67 20.69 1.58
C TYR A 261 4.15 19.32 2.07
N LEU A 262 5.05 19.33 3.05
CA LEU A 262 5.54 18.14 3.74
C LEU A 262 5.36 18.32 5.25
N VAL A 263 4.49 17.49 5.82
CA VAL A 263 4.21 17.45 7.26
C VAL A 263 4.58 16.08 7.81
N LEU A 264 5.44 16.06 8.83
CA LEU A 264 5.87 14.85 9.51
C LEU A 264 5.67 14.99 11.02
N HIS A 265 4.91 14.07 11.60
CA HIS A 265 4.78 13.93 13.04
C HIS A 265 5.32 12.58 13.48
N THR A 266 6.35 12.61 14.33
CA THR A 266 6.92 11.39 14.95
C THR A 266 6.88 11.51 16.48
N LYS A 267 6.27 10.52 17.15
CA LYS A 267 6.30 10.51 18.63
C LYS A 267 7.64 9.96 19.12
N LEU A 268 8.02 8.74 18.73
CA LEU A 268 9.25 8.12 19.20
C LEU A 268 10.01 7.45 18.05
N SER A 269 11.29 7.79 17.89
CA SER A 269 12.17 7.15 16.92
C SER A 269 13.59 6.91 17.43
N ARG A 270 14.18 5.73 17.22
CA ARG A 270 15.62 5.56 17.55
C ARG A 270 16.49 6.27 16.51
N TYR A 271 16.23 6.04 15.23
CA TYR A 271 16.90 6.72 14.12
C TYR A 271 15.87 7.34 13.18
N LEU A 272 16.01 8.65 12.92
CA LEU A 272 15.21 9.38 11.93
C LEU A 272 16.15 10.09 10.96
N VAL A 273 16.03 9.75 9.68
CA VAL A 273 16.74 10.40 8.59
C VAL A 273 15.73 10.93 7.58
N LEU A 274 15.75 12.23 7.33
CA LEU A 274 14.88 12.87 6.34
C LEU A 274 15.73 13.71 5.39
N HIS A 275 15.79 13.25 4.14
CA HIS A 275 16.40 13.98 3.03
C HIS A 275 15.34 14.67 2.19
N THR A 276 15.43 15.99 2.06
CA THR A 276 14.53 16.78 1.20
C THR A 276 15.32 17.64 0.23
N LYS A 277 15.12 17.48 -1.09
CA LYS A 277 15.77 18.40 -2.06
C LYS A 277 15.03 19.75 -2.12
N LEU A 278 13.74 19.74 -2.44
CA LEU A 278 12.94 20.96 -2.60
C LEU A 278 11.60 20.83 -1.87
N SER A 279 11.30 21.82 -1.05
CA SER A 279 9.98 21.97 -0.40
C SER A 279 9.54 23.43 -0.36
N ARG A 280 8.24 23.74 -0.52
CA ARG A 280 7.76 25.09 -0.19
C ARG A 280 7.54 25.20 1.32
N TYR A 281 6.81 24.27 1.89
CA TYR A 281 6.54 24.19 3.33
C TYR A 281 6.98 22.83 3.87
N LEU A 282 7.86 22.84 4.87
CA LEU A 282 8.33 21.66 5.58
C LEU A 282 8.10 21.85 7.08
N VAL A 283 7.24 21.02 7.65
CA VAL A 283 6.92 21.00 9.09
C VAL A 283 7.27 19.63 9.65
N LEU A 284 8.12 19.61 10.67
CA LEU A 284 8.55 18.38 11.32
C LEU A 284 8.41 18.52 12.84
N HIS A 285 7.47 17.76 13.40
CA HIS A 285 7.32 17.60 14.84
C HIS A 285 7.91 16.27 15.30
N THR A 286 8.92 16.31 16.17
CA THR A 286 9.47 15.12 16.82
C THR A 286 9.37 15.26 18.35
N LYS A 287 8.78 14.26 19.04
CA LYS A 287 8.81 14.28 20.52
C LYS A 287 10.12 13.72 21.05
N LEU A 288 10.49 12.52 20.64
CA LEU A 288 11.68 11.82 21.17
C LEU A 288 12.46 11.14 20.04
N SER A 289 13.75 11.47 19.91
CA SER A 289 14.64 10.80 18.98
C SER A 289 16.04 10.56 19.53
N ARG A 290 16.63 9.36 19.34
CA ARG A 290 18.04 9.17 19.72
C ARG A 290 18.98 9.81 18.69
N TYR A 291 18.74 9.58 17.41
CA TYR A 291 19.47 10.19 16.29
C TYR A 291 18.49 10.82 15.30
N LEU A 292 18.71 12.10 14.98
CA LEU A 292 17.92 12.87 14.02
C LEU A 292 18.85 13.56 13.02
N VAL A 293 18.75 13.19 11.74
CA VAL A 293 19.57 13.74 10.65
C VAL A 293 18.68 14.35 9.59
N LEU A 294 18.89 15.64 9.30
CA LEU A 294 18.00 16.45 8.46
C LEU A 294 18.75 17.24 7.37
N PRO A 295 19.12 16.61 6.25
CA PRO A 295 19.70 17.31 5.11
C PRO A 295 18.59 17.87 4.20
N THR A 296 18.56 19.20 4.10
CA THR A 296 17.60 19.94 3.27
C THR A 296 18.36 20.86 2.30
N LYS A 297 18.08 20.77 0.99
CA LYS A 297 18.73 21.68 0.03
C LYS A 297 18.02 23.03 -0.02
N LEU A 298 16.73 23.05 -0.32
CA LEU A 298 15.97 24.30 -0.45
C LEU A 298 14.58 24.16 0.17
N SER A 299 14.23 25.14 1.02
CA SER A 299 12.89 25.30 1.59
C SER A 299 12.45 26.76 1.59
N ARG A 300 11.17 27.08 1.40
CA ARG A 300 10.69 28.46 1.63
C ARG A 300 10.39 28.67 3.12
N TYR A 301 9.66 27.75 3.72
CA TYR A 301 9.34 27.72 5.15
C TYR A 301 9.74 26.37 5.74
N LEU A 302 10.53 26.40 6.81
CA LEU A 302 10.96 25.22 7.56
C LEU A 302 10.72 25.43 9.05
N VAL A 303 9.86 24.59 9.63
CA VAL A 303 9.48 24.65 11.06
C VAL A 303 9.79 23.30 11.72
N LEU A 304 10.59 23.34 12.79
CA LEU A 304 11.19 22.17 13.43
C LEU A 304 11.08 22.20 14.95
N PRO A 305 9.92 21.87 15.54
CA PRO A 305 9.79 21.62 16.96
C PRO A 305 10.24 20.20 17.34
N THR A 306 11.29 20.11 18.14
CA THR A 306 11.83 18.87 18.70
C THR A 306 11.86 18.95 20.22
N LYS A 307 11.20 18.03 20.94
CA LYS A 307 11.26 18.07 22.42
C LYS A 307 12.58 17.51 22.95
N LEU A 308 12.94 16.29 22.58
CA LEU A 308 14.10 15.59 23.11
C LEU A 308 14.88 14.88 22.00
N SER A 309 16.17 15.18 21.89
CA SER A 309 17.06 14.47 20.98
C SER A 309 18.46 14.23 21.53
N ARG A 310 18.99 13.00 21.51
CA ARG A 310 20.39 12.79 21.96
C ARG A 310 21.39 13.37 20.96
N TYR A 311 21.21 13.08 19.68
CA TYR A 311 22.00 13.65 18.59
C TYR A 311 21.07 14.27 17.53
N LEU A 312 21.26 15.55 17.23
CA LEU A 312 20.56 16.26 16.16
C LEU A 312 21.59 16.89 15.21
N VAL A 313 21.54 16.50 13.94
CA VAL A 313 22.38 17.05 12.88
C VAL A 313 21.49 17.61 11.79
N ARG A 314 21.67 18.89 11.46
CA ARG A 314 20.92 19.57 10.41
C ARG A 314 21.86 20.27 9.45
N HIS A 315 21.63 20.03 8.15
CA HIS A 315 22.27 20.79 7.08
C HIS A 315 21.20 21.41 6.19
N THR A 316 21.12 22.74 6.17
CA THR A 316 20.22 23.49 5.29
C THR A 316 21.02 24.38 4.36
N LYS A 317 20.92 24.19 3.04
CA LYS A 317 21.62 25.11 2.10
C LYS A 317 20.91 26.45 2.02
N LEU A 318 19.61 26.45 1.67
CA LEU A 318 18.82 27.66 1.46
C LEU A 318 17.46 27.56 2.15
N SER A 319 17.11 28.58 2.95
CA SER A 319 15.76 28.71 3.52
C SER A 319 15.33 30.16 3.68
N ARG A 320 14.16 30.57 3.18
CA ARG A 320 13.68 31.95 3.40
C ARG A 320 13.30 32.18 4.87
N TYR A 321 12.52 31.27 5.46
CA TYR A 321 12.16 31.27 6.87
C TYR A 321 12.52 29.94 7.52
N LEU A 322 13.29 30.02 8.61
CA LEU A 322 13.75 28.86 9.37
C LEU A 322 13.46 29.05 10.86
N VAL A 323 12.58 28.21 11.41
CA VAL A 323 12.23 28.21 12.83
C VAL A 323 12.59 26.87 13.45
N LEU A 324 13.49 26.88 14.44
CA LEU A 324 13.91 25.71 15.18
C LEU A 324 13.63 25.90 16.67
N HIS A 325 12.87 24.96 17.25
CA HIS A 325 12.66 24.90 18.69
C HIS A 325 13.15 23.55 19.21
N THR A 326 14.22 23.55 20.00
CA THR A 326 14.71 22.34 20.68
C THR A 326 14.62 22.54 22.20
N LYS A 327 13.93 21.64 22.92
CA LYS A 327 13.92 21.75 24.39
C LYS A 327 15.21 21.17 24.97
N LEU A 328 15.53 19.93 24.65
CA LEU A 328 16.68 19.23 25.22
C LEU A 328 17.46 18.49 24.13
N SER A 329 18.77 18.74 24.05
CA SER A 329 19.66 17.98 23.19
C SER A 329 21.06 17.76 23.75
N ARG A 330 21.60 16.54 23.72
CA ARG A 330 22.98 16.31 24.18
C ARG A 330 24.00 16.85 23.17
N TYR A 331 23.81 16.57 21.89
CA TYR A 331 24.63 17.08 20.79
C TYR A 331 23.73 17.70 19.72
N LEU A 332 23.99 18.96 19.38
CA LEU A 332 23.25 19.73 18.38
C LEU A 332 24.24 20.36 17.38
N VAL A 333 24.19 19.91 16.13
CA VAL A 333 25.02 20.42 15.03
C VAL A 333 24.14 21.04 13.96
N LEU A 334 24.35 22.33 13.69
CA LEU A 334 23.55 23.12 12.76
C LEU A 334 24.45 23.80 11.72
N HIS A 335 24.31 23.40 10.46
CA HIS A 335 24.93 24.10 9.34
C HIS A 335 23.85 24.72 8.46
N THR A 336 23.89 26.04 8.32
CA THR A 336 22.98 26.80 7.46
C THR A 336 23.80 27.72 6.55
N LYS A 337 23.72 27.54 5.23
CA LYS A 337 24.46 28.45 4.32
C LYS A 337 23.77 29.80 4.21
N LEU A 338 22.52 29.83 3.77
CA LEU A 338 21.78 31.08 3.53
C LEU A 338 20.38 31.02 4.12
N SER A 339 20.02 32.04 4.91
CA SER A 339 18.64 32.21 5.37
C SER A 339 18.23 33.66 5.57
N CYS A 340 17.06 34.08 5.07
CA CYS A 340 16.60 35.46 5.29
C CYS A 340 16.18 35.69 6.75
N TYR A 341 15.38 34.78 7.30
CA TYR A 341 14.92 34.81 8.68
C TYR A 341 15.27 33.50 9.38
N LEU A 342 16.06 33.59 10.45
CA LEU A 342 16.45 32.46 11.29
C LEU A 342 16.06 32.70 12.74
N VAL A 343 15.15 31.87 13.25
CA VAL A 343 14.75 31.85 14.66
C VAL A 343 15.19 30.52 15.27
N LEU A 344 15.98 30.60 16.33
CA LEU A 344 16.48 29.44 17.06
C LEU A 344 16.23 29.59 18.55
N HIS A 345 15.40 28.72 19.11
CA HIS A 345 15.25 28.56 20.54
C HIS A 345 15.75 27.20 20.98
N THR A 346 16.77 27.19 21.83
CA THR A 346 17.27 25.99 22.50
C THR A 346 17.18 26.20 24.02
N LYS A 347 16.53 25.29 24.76
CA LYS A 347 16.52 25.43 26.23
C LYS A 347 17.80 24.88 26.85
N LEU A 348 18.11 23.62 26.59
CA LEU A 348 19.25 22.93 27.19
C LEU A 348 20.02 22.14 26.13
N SER A 349 21.33 22.43 26.01
CA SER A 349 22.25 21.64 25.20
C SER A 349 23.60 21.40 25.86
N ARG A 350 24.12 20.16 25.82
CA ARG A 350 25.48 19.91 26.33
C ARG A 350 26.55 20.39 25.34
N TYR A 351 26.40 20.03 24.06
CA TYR A 351 27.26 20.49 22.98
C TYR A 351 26.45 21.12 21.85
N LEU A 352 26.78 22.36 21.49
CA LEU A 352 26.17 23.10 20.39
C LEU A 352 27.25 23.55 19.40
N VAL A 353 27.16 23.10 18.15
CA VAL A 353 28.01 23.57 17.05
C VAL A 353 27.13 24.22 16.00
N ARG A 354 27.44 25.47 15.66
CA ARG A 354 26.68 26.25 14.69
C ARG A 354 27.58 26.94 13.68
N HIS A 355 27.29 26.69 12.41
CA HIS A 355 27.90 27.37 11.28
C HIS A 355 26.79 28.01 10.44
N THR A 356 26.72 29.34 10.47
CA THR A 356 25.79 30.14 9.68
C THR A 356 26.59 31.03 8.75
N LYS A 357 26.56 30.80 7.43
CA LYS A 357 27.31 31.68 6.51
C LYS A 357 26.66 33.06 6.42
N LEU A 358 25.38 33.13 6.04
CA LEU A 358 24.73 34.42 5.79
C LEU A 358 23.27 34.41 6.25
N SER A 359 22.90 35.37 7.09
CA SER A 359 21.51 35.59 7.52
C SER A 359 21.18 37.06 7.73
N ARG A 360 20.05 37.51 7.18
CA ARG A 360 19.60 38.91 7.25
C ARG A 360 18.99 39.25 8.61
N TYR A 361 18.10 38.38 9.11
CA TYR A 361 17.50 38.49 10.44
C TYR A 361 17.76 37.21 11.25
N LEU A 362 18.27 37.38 12.47
CA LEU A 362 18.68 36.30 13.36
C LEU A 362 18.18 36.53 14.78
N VAL A 363 17.33 35.63 15.27
CA VAL A 363 16.87 35.61 16.67
C VAL A 363 17.38 34.33 17.33
N LEU A 364 18.10 34.50 18.44
CA LEU A 364 18.72 33.41 19.18
C LEU A 364 18.30 33.48 20.64
N HIS A 365 17.86 32.35 21.17
CA HIS A 365 17.58 32.23 22.58
C HIS A 365 18.03 30.86 23.07
N THR A 366 19.16 30.85 23.76
CA THR A 366 19.77 29.66 24.38
C THR A 366 19.78 29.84 25.88
N LYS A 367 19.07 29.01 26.66
CA LYS A 367 19.03 29.18 28.14
C LYS A 367 20.30 28.63 28.81
N LEU A 368 20.62 27.36 28.57
CA LEU A 368 21.75 26.68 29.22
C LEU A 368 22.51 25.84 28.19
N CYS A 369 23.80 26.12 28.02
CA CYS A 369 24.67 25.39 27.11
C CYS A 369 26.01 25.06 27.79
N GLY A 370 26.43 23.78 27.77
CA GLY A 370 27.70 23.35 28.38
C GLY A 370 28.93 23.72 27.55
N PHE A 371 28.86 23.51 26.24
CA PHE A 371 29.90 23.90 25.28
C PHE A 371 29.24 24.43 24.00
N MET A 372 29.69 25.60 23.53
CA MET A 372 29.15 26.26 22.35
C MET A 372 30.27 26.71 21.42
N SER A 373 30.22 26.24 20.16
CA SER A 373 31.07 26.71 19.08
C SER A 373 30.22 27.41 18.02
N TYR A 374 30.57 28.66 17.70
CA TYR A 374 29.86 29.49 16.75
C TYR A 374 30.79 30.08 15.70
N SER A 375 30.39 29.98 14.43
CA SER A 375 31.03 30.72 13.34
C SER A 375 29.98 31.39 12.46
N ARG A 376 30.25 32.67 12.16
CA ARG A 376 29.49 33.54 11.28
C ARG A 376 30.45 34.26 10.35
N TRP A 377 30.08 34.41 9.09
CA TRP A 377 30.79 35.27 8.14
C TRP A 377 29.92 36.50 7.87
N PHE A 378 30.48 37.69 8.05
CA PHE A 378 29.85 38.94 7.64
C PHE A 378 30.30 39.25 6.20
N CYS A 379 29.37 39.58 5.30
CA CYS A 379 29.69 40.46 4.17
C CYS A 379 29.35 41.87 4.66
N PRO A 380 30.30 42.83 4.66
CA PRO A 380 29.97 44.22 4.88
C PRO A 380 29.02 44.69 3.75
N GLN A 381 28.07 45.55 4.10
CA GLN A 381 27.33 46.32 3.10
C GLN A 381 28.26 47.35 2.49
#